data_AF-A0A662FF80-F1
#
_entry.id   AF-A0A662FF80-F1
#
_cell.length_a   1.000
_cell.length_b   1.000
_cell.length_c   1.000
_cell.angle_alpha   90.00
_cell.angle_beta   90.00
_cell.angle_gamma   90.00
#
_symmetry.space_group_name_H-M   'P 1'
#
loop_
_entity.id
_entity.type
_entity.pdbx_description
1 polymer ?
#
loop_
_entity_poly.entity_id
_entity_poly.type
_entity_poly.pdbx_seq_one_letter_code
_entity_poly.pdbx_strand_id
1 'polypeptide(L)'
;VHCYEAGEKLTVKNAKKYAREHERCGTSFLIYVVIISILIFSFIRAKIWFLNILFRILLIPAVAAVSYELLKLSAKCKKFFLCRLMILPGLWTQKLTTKKPTDKQLEVSIKALKGAL
;
A
#
# COMPACT_ATOMS: atom_id res chain seq x y z
N VAL A 1 5.39 7.47 -10.20
CA VAL A 1 3.96 7.84 -10.15
C VAL A 1 3.78 9.29 -9.70
N HIS A 2 4.33 9.73 -8.56
CA HIS A 2 4.22 11.13 -8.08
C HIS A 2 4.46 12.22 -9.13
N CYS A 3 5.51 12.10 -9.96
CA CYS A 3 5.78 13.06 -11.05
C CYS A 3 4.63 13.17 -12.07
N TYR A 4 3.98 12.05 -12.39
CA TYR A 4 2.80 12.02 -13.25
C TYR A 4 1.60 12.67 -12.56
N GLU A 5 1.37 12.36 -11.29
CA GLU A 5 0.24 12.90 -10.51
C GLU A 5 0.36 14.40 -10.22
N ALA A 6 1.59 14.91 -10.18
CA ALA A 6 1.86 16.34 -10.10
C ALA A 6 1.70 17.06 -11.46
N GLY A 7 1.40 16.33 -12.54
CA GLY A 7 1.27 16.90 -13.89
C GLY A 7 2.60 17.35 -14.51
N GLU A 8 3.75 16.95 -13.94
CA GLU A 8 5.05 17.30 -14.50
C GLU A 8 5.41 16.42 -15.71
N LYS A 9 6.23 16.97 -16.62
CA LYS A 9 6.78 16.21 -17.74
C LYS A 9 7.58 15.02 -17.23
N LEU A 10 7.23 13.81 -17.69
CA LEU A 10 7.89 12.55 -17.38
C LEU A 10 9.30 12.48 -17.95
N THR A 11 10.24 13.10 -17.24
CA THR A 11 11.68 13.08 -17.49
C THR A 11 12.42 12.58 -16.25
N VAL A 12 13.63 12.03 -16.42
CA VAL A 12 14.46 11.54 -15.31
C VAL A 12 14.72 12.66 -14.28
N LYS A 13 15.01 13.88 -14.75
CA LYS A 13 15.28 15.04 -13.89
C LYS A 13 14.09 15.40 -12.99
N ASN A 14 12.87 15.37 -13.54
CA ASN A 14 11.66 15.67 -12.77
C ASN A 14 11.30 14.51 -11.85
N ALA A 15 11.38 13.26 -12.33
CA ALA A 15 11.06 12.08 -11.54
C ALA A 15 11.94 11.93 -10.29
N LYS A 16 13.22 12.33 -10.36
CA LYS A 16 14.16 12.29 -9.23
C LYS A 16 13.80 13.20 -8.05
N LYS A 17 13.00 14.25 -8.26
CA LYS A 17 12.62 15.21 -7.20
C LYS A 17 11.64 14.60 -6.20
N TYR A 18 10.88 13.59 -6.62
CA TYR A 18 9.80 13.01 -5.84
C TYR A 18 10.28 11.88 -4.94
N ALA A 19 9.59 11.70 -3.81
CA ALA A 19 9.84 10.58 -2.90
C ALA A 19 9.58 9.25 -3.61
N ARG A 20 10.28 8.19 -3.18
CA ARG A 20 10.09 6.84 -3.72
C ARG A 20 8.92 6.12 -3.05
N GLU A 21 8.59 6.50 -1.83
CA GLU A 21 7.49 5.93 -1.07
C GLU A 21 6.15 6.50 -1.54
N HIS A 22 5.13 5.67 -1.60
CA HIS A 22 3.80 6.06 -2.04
C HIS A 22 2.74 5.52 -1.08
N GLU A 23 1.79 6.36 -0.67
CA GLU A 23 0.80 5.93 0.32
C GLU A 23 -0.16 4.86 -0.23
N ARG A 24 -0.40 4.83 -1.54
CA ARG A 24 -1.22 3.81 -2.24
C ARG A 24 -0.41 2.59 -2.73
N CYS A 25 0.77 2.33 -2.17
CA CYS A 25 1.57 1.17 -2.59
C CYS A 25 0.96 -0.15 -2.09
N GLY A 26 1.13 -1.24 -2.85
CA GLY A 26 0.71 -2.59 -2.45
C GLY A 26 1.35 -3.07 -1.14
N THR A 27 2.55 -2.58 -0.80
CA THR A 27 3.18 -2.88 0.50
C THR A 27 2.39 -2.29 1.67
N SER A 28 1.81 -1.09 1.51
CA SER A 28 0.92 -0.50 2.50
C SER A 28 -0.39 -1.28 2.64
N PHE A 29 -0.93 -1.78 1.52
CA PHE A 29 -2.11 -2.66 1.53
C PHE A 29 -1.87 -3.93 2.37
N LEU A 30 -0.74 -4.59 2.17
CA LEU A 30 -0.40 -5.81 2.92
C LEU A 30 -0.30 -5.56 4.42
N ILE A 31 0.22 -4.41 4.84
CA ILE A 31 0.27 -4.04 6.27
C ILE A 31 -1.15 -3.91 6.85
N TYR A 32 -2.08 -3.30 6.12
CA TYR A 32 -3.48 -3.24 6.57
C TYR A 32 -4.10 -4.63 6.63
N VAL A 33 -3.87 -5.49 5.63
CA VAL A 33 -4.38 -6.87 5.64
C VAL A 33 -3.90 -7.63 6.87
N VAL A 34 -2.62 -7.52 7.24
CA VAL A 34 -2.08 -8.19 8.43
C VAL A 34 -2.72 -7.67 9.72
N ILE A 35 -2.80 -6.35 9.89
CA ILE A 35 -3.39 -5.74 11.08
C ILE A 35 -4.87 -6.15 11.22
N ILE A 36 -5.65 -6.03 10.14
CA ILE A 36 -7.07 -6.37 10.13
C ILE A 36 -7.28 -7.88 10.34
N SER A 37 -6.41 -8.72 9.77
CA SER A 37 -6.44 -10.17 10.01
C SER A 37 -6.23 -10.49 11.49
N ILE A 38 -5.24 -9.88 12.14
CA ILE A 38 -4.99 -10.09 13.57
C ILE A 38 -6.21 -9.67 14.38
N LEU A 39 -6.79 -8.50 14.10
CA LEU A 39 -7.97 -8.03 14.82
C LEU A 39 -9.16 -8.98 14.65
N ILE A 40 -9.53 -9.33 13.42
CA ILE A 40 -10.69 -10.19 13.14
C ILE A 40 -10.49 -11.60 13.73
N PHE A 41 -9.34 -12.23 13.46
CA PHE A 41 -9.09 -13.60 13.92
C PHE A 41 -8.77 -13.68 15.42
N SER A 42 -8.47 -12.57 16.09
CA SER A 42 -8.34 -12.54 17.55
C SER A 42 -9.69 -12.75 18.25
N PHE A 43 -10.81 -12.33 17.64
CA PHE A 43 -12.15 -12.52 18.22
C PHE A 43 -12.79 -13.85 17.83
N ILE A 44 -12.35 -14.48 16.73
CA ILE A 44 -12.93 -15.71 16.20
C ILE A 44 -12.07 -16.90 16.61
N ARG A 45 -12.49 -17.60 17.68
CA ARG A 45 -11.86 -18.84 18.15
C ARG A 45 -12.91 -19.94 18.32
N ALA A 46 -12.96 -20.87 17.39
CA ALA A 46 -13.77 -22.08 17.52
C ALA A 46 -13.00 -23.18 18.27
N LYS A 47 -13.73 -24.02 19.03
CA LYS A 47 -13.16 -25.19 19.72
C LYS A 47 -12.64 -26.26 18.74
N ILE A 48 -13.23 -26.33 17.55
CA ILE A 48 -12.88 -27.31 16.50
C ILE A 48 -11.91 -26.68 15.51
N TRP A 49 -10.77 -27.33 15.27
CA TRP A 49 -9.72 -26.81 14.39
C TRP A 49 -10.19 -26.60 12.94
N PHE A 50 -11.00 -27.52 12.39
CA PHE A 50 -11.51 -27.42 11.02
C PHE A 50 -12.42 -26.20 10.80
N LEU A 51 -13.25 -25.85 11.79
CA LEU A 51 -14.09 -24.65 11.72
C LEU A 51 -13.24 -23.37 11.68
N ASN A 52 -12.11 -23.33 12.39
CA ASN A 52 -11.19 -22.19 12.33
C ASN A 52 -10.58 -22.01 10.94
N ILE A 53 -10.27 -23.10 10.23
CA ILE A 53 -9.78 -23.04 8.84
C ILE A 53 -10.87 -22.52 7.93
N LEU A 54 -12.09 -23.03 8.06
CA LEU A 54 -13.22 -22.61 7.24
C LEU A 54 -13.51 -21.11 7.40
N PHE A 55 -13.53 -20.60 8.64
CA PHE A 55 -13.69 -19.17 8.89
C PHE A 55 -12.56 -18.34 8.30
N ARG A 56 -11.31 -18.81 8.35
CA ARG A 56 -10.18 -18.10 7.73
C ARG A 56 -10.36 -17.97 6.22
N ILE A 57 -10.69 -19.06 5.53
CA ILE A 57 -10.88 -19.05 4.08
C ILE A 57 -12.05 -18.13 3.69
N LEU A 58 -13.17 -18.25 4.40
CA LEU A 58 -14.37 -17.47 4.12
C LEU A 58 -14.19 -15.98 4.38
N LEU A 59 -13.36 -15.60 5.37
CA LEU A 59 -13.14 -14.20 5.75
C LEU A 59 -12.02 -13.50 4.96
N ILE A 60 -11.23 -14.21 4.14
CA ILE A 60 -10.20 -13.59 3.29
C ILE A 60 -10.78 -12.44 2.43
N PRO A 61 -11.89 -12.61 1.70
CA PRO A 61 -12.48 -11.53 0.91
C PRO A 61 -12.92 -10.34 1.76
N ALA A 62 -13.50 -10.60 2.93
CA ALA A 62 -13.95 -9.55 3.85
C ALA A 62 -12.77 -8.73 4.39
N VAL A 63 -11.69 -9.41 4.82
CA VAL A 63 -10.45 -8.76 5.25
C VAL A 63 -9.86 -7.91 4.13
N ALA A 64 -9.82 -8.44 2.91
CA ALA A 64 -9.29 -7.73 1.75
C ALA A 64 -10.12 -6.48 1.42
N ALA A 65 -11.45 -6.59 1.44
CA ALA A 65 -12.36 -5.47 1.18
C ALA A 65 -12.18 -4.34 2.22
N VAL A 66 -12.17 -4.69 3.51
CA VAL A 66 -11.96 -3.71 4.60
C VAL A 66 -10.59 -3.06 4.48
N SER A 67 -9.54 -3.85 4.20
CA SER A 67 -8.18 -3.34 4.05
C SER A 67 -8.04 -2.39 2.86
N TYR A 68 -8.75 -2.67 1.76
CA TYR A 68 -8.76 -1.82 0.56
C TYR A 68 -9.45 -0.49 0.83
N GLU A 69 -10.62 -0.50 1.48
CA GLU A 69 -11.33 0.73 1.84
C GLU A 69 -10.53 1.57 2.82
N LEU A 70 -9.88 0.96 3.81
CA LEU A 70 -8.98 1.67 4.72
C LEU A 70 -7.79 2.30 3.97
N LEU A 71 -7.18 1.60 3.02
CA LEU A 71 -6.11 2.17 2.18
C LEU A 71 -6.61 3.37 1.37
N LYS A 72 -7.80 3.24 0.77
CA LYS A 72 -8.41 4.29 -0.04
C LYS A 72 -8.76 5.53 0.80
N LEU A 73 -9.34 5.33 1.98
CA LEU A 73 -9.65 6.40 2.94
C LEU A 73 -8.38 7.08 3.44
N SER A 74 -7.36 6.29 3.78
CA SER A 74 -6.05 6.76 4.23
C SER A 74 -5.39 7.66 3.17
N ALA A 75 -5.47 7.27 1.89
CA ALA A 75 -4.98 8.09 0.78
C ALA A 75 -5.79 9.39 0.55
N LYS A 76 -7.09 9.40 0.85
CA LYS A 76 -7.98 10.56 0.68
C LYS A 76 -7.84 11.57 1.84
N CYS A 77 -7.61 11.09 3.06
CA CYS A 77 -7.64 11.89 4.29
C CYS A 77 -6.24 12.27 4.81
N LYS A 78 -5.29 12.60 3.93
CA LYS A 78 -3.89 12.92 4.31
C LYS A 78 -3.74 14.05 5.34
N LYS A 79 -4.72 14.96 5.42
CA LYS A 79 -4.69 16.13 6.32
C LYS A 79 -5.05 15.79 7.77
N PHE A 80 -5.73 14.67 8.02
CA PHE A 80 -6.10 14.27 9.38
C PHE A 80 -4.96 13.52 10.07
N PHE A 81 -4.66 13.89 11.31
CA PHE A 81 -3.58 13.30 12.11
C PHE A 81 -3.70 11.76 12.23
N LEU A 82 -4.92 11.27 12.46
CA LEU A 82 -5.18 9.84 12.60
C LEU A 82 -4.86 9.06 11.32
N CYS A 83 -5.24 9.60 10.16
CA CYS A 83 -4.93 8.99 8.87
C CYS A 83 -3.42 8.98 8.62
N ARG A 84 -2.72 10.06 8.99
CA ARG A 84 -1.24 10.10 8.88
C ARG A 84 -0.59 8.99 9.69
N LEU A 85 -1.06 8.74 10.92
CA LEU A 85 -0.56 7.66 11.76
C LEU A 85 -0.76 6.28 11.10
N MET A 86 -1.89 6.06 10.43
CA MET A 86 -2.15 4.81 9.70
C MET A 86 -1.27 4.63 8.45
N ILE A 87 -0.80 5.70 7.81
CA ILE A 87 0.06 5.63 6.61
C ILE A 87 1.52 5.33 6.97
N LEU A 88 1.99 5.86 8.10
CA LEU A 88 3.37 5.75 8.56
C LEU A 88 3.96 4.33 8.54
N PRO A 89 3.29 3.28 9.06
CA PRO A 89 3.88 1.93 9.05
C PRO A 89 4.13 1.42 7.63
N GLY A 90 3.24 1.72 6.68
CA GLY A 90 3.42 1.37 5.27
C GLY A 90 4.57 2.13 4.60
N LEU A 91 4.79 3.40 4.97
CA LEU A 91 5.93 4.17 4.47
C LEU A 91 7.25 3.71 5.08
N TRP A 92 7.26 3.32 6.35
CA TRP A 92 8.47 2.80 7.01
C TRP A 92 8.93 1.48 6.40
N THR A 93 8.01 0.56 6.09
CA THR A 93 8.35 -0.70 5.43
C THR A 93 8.88 -0.47 4.01
N GLN A 94 8.28 0.47 3.26
CA GLN A 94 8.84 0.90 1.97
C GLN A 94 10.22 1.54 2.14
N LYS A 95 10.42 2.34 3.20
CA LYS A 95 11.71 2.97 3.49
C LYS A 95 12.81 1.95 3.75
N LEU A 96 12.47 0.87 4.44
CA LEU A 96 13.36 -0.25 4.73
C LEU A 96 13.66 -1.11 3.49
N THR A 97 12.66 -1.37 2.65
CA THR A 97 12.77 -2.32 1.54
C THR A 97 13.22 -1.73 0.21
N THR A 98 13.18 -0.40 0.05
CA THR A 98 13.49 0.25 -1.24
C THR A 98 14.76 1.11 -1.20
N LYS A 99 15.50 1.12 -2.32
CA LYS A 99 16.68 1.97 -2.53
C LYS A 99 16.35 3.10 -3.51
N LYS A 100 17.17 4.16 -3.52
CA LYS A 100 17.04 5.21 -4.54
C LYS A 100 17.31 4.62 -5.93
N PRO A 101 16.44 4.82 -6.92
CA PRO A 101 16.62 4.26 -8.24
C PRO A 101 17.73 4.98 -9.01
N THR A 102 18.40 4.25 -9.89
CA THR A 102 19.37 4.82 -10.85
C THR A 102 18.66 5.48 -12.04
N ASP A 103 19.37 6.31 -12.79
CA ASP A 103 18.84 7.04 -13.94
C ASP A 103 18.27 6.09 -15.00
N LYS A 104 18.97 4.97 -15.27
CA LYS A 104 18.51 3.93 -16.19
C LYS A 104 17.20 3.29 -15.72
N GLN A 105 17.07 3.02 -14.42
CA GLN A 105 15.83 2.47 -13.85
C GLN A 105 14.67 3.46 -13.98
N LEU A 106 14.92 4.76 -13.82
CA LEU A 106 13.91 5.80 -14.03
C LEU A 106 13.48 5.91 -15.49
N GLU A 107 14.41 5.80 -16.45
CA GLU A 107 14.07 5.80 -17.89
C GLU A 107 13.16 4.64 -18.26
N VAL A 108 13.51 3.42 -17.82
CA VAL A 108 12.68 2.22 -18.04
C VAL A 108 11.32 2.39 -17.38
N SER A 109 11.27 2.89 -16.14
CA SER A 109 10.02 3.12 -15.42
C SER A 109 9.13 4.15 -16.11
N ILE A 110 9.71 5.22 -16.64
CA ILE A 110 8.98 6.24 -17.40
C ILE A 110 8.44 5.64 -18.70
N LYS A 111 9.24 4.85 -19.42
CA LYS A 111 8.81 4.22 -20.67
C LYS A 111 7.68 3.21 -20.44
N ALA A 112 7.79 2.40 -19.39
CA ALA A 112 6.74 1.46 -18.97
C ALA A 112 5.46 2.21 -18.57
N LEU A 113 5.58 3.28 -17.78
CA LEU A 113 4.43 4.10 -17.37
C LEU A 113 3.72 4.71 -18.60
N LYS A 114 4.47 5.26 -19.56
CA LYS A 114 3.89 5.80 -20.80
C LYS A 114 3.17 4.76 -21.67
N GLY A 115 3.55 3.48 -21.58
CA GLY A 115 2.87 2.41 -22.32
C GLY A 115 1.62 1.87 -21.62
N ALA A 116 1.46 2.14 -20.32
CA ALA A 116 0.32 1.70 -19.53
C ALA A 116 -0.74 2.80 -19.32
N LEU A 117 -0.38 4.06 -19.61
CA LEU A 117 -1.26 5.22 -19.67
C LEU A 117 -1.96 5.28 -21.03
#